data_AF-A0A958QVF3-F1
#
_entry.id   AF-A0A958QVF3-F1
#
_cell.length_a   1.000
_cell.length_b   1.000
_cell.length_c   1.000
_cell.angle_alpha   90.00
_cell.angle_beta   90.00
_cell.angle_gamma   90.00
#
_symmetry.space_group_name_H-M   'P 1'
#
loop_
_entity.id
_entity.type
_entity.pdbx_description
1 polymer ?
#
loop_
_entity_poly.entity_id
_entity_poly.type
_entity_poly.pdbx_seq_one_letter_code
_entity_poly.pdbx_strand_id
1 'polypeptide(L)'
;NQAPPLVRNEQQPIQFFGPVAATASRGSGEATTDGPGSTPSLIRSEISSGTSARVPSRMPLSELRYLGQILKCYLLLESPTGLVIVDMHAAHERVTFYRLKSQFLEGEVASQGLLIPDVIELESGERETLEERREELERLGFSFDAFGETAVIFRAVPALLASAPLRRLVEDVLSVPEWGSGSFRLDEAVDHVLARLACHGSIRSGRELERDEVYALLRSLEEAEASAFCPHGRPIVRTLAESELERMFGRTT
;
A
#
# COMPACT_ATOMS: atom_id res chain seq x y z
N ASN A 1 -46.22 27.15 -27.90
CA ASN A 1 -45.21 27.09 -26.82
C ASN A 1 -44.24 25.96 -27.08
N GLN A 2 -43.20 26.25 -27.85
CA GLN A 2 -42.08 25.32 -28.11
C GLN A 2 -40.98 25.56 -27.06
N ALA A 3 -40.46 24.48 -26.49
CA ALA A 3 -39.35 24.48 -25.54
C ALA A 3 -38.02 24.85 -26.23
N PRO A 4 -37.07 25.50 -25.54
CA PRO A 4 -35.77 25.86 -26.12
C PRO A 4 -34.84 24.64 -26.23
N PRO A 5 -33.87 24.63 -27.17
CA PRO A 5 -33.00 23.49 -27.40
C PRO A 5 -31.87 23.39 -26.35
N LEU A 6 -31.53 22.15 -26.00
CA LEU A 6 -30.41 21.78 -25.15
C LEU A 6 -29.08 22.08 -25.87
N VAL A 7 -28.29 22.99 -25.32
CA VAL A 7 -26.91 23.24 -25.74
C VAL A 7 -26.04 22.08 -25.23
N ARG A 8 -25.54 21.25 -26.15
CA ARG A 8 -24.47 20.28 -25.87
C ARG A 8 -23.17 21.08 -25.67
N ASN A 9 -22.63 21.05 -24.47
CA ASN A 9 -21.31 21.60 -24.17
C ASN A 9 -20.28 20.51 -24.48
N GLU A 10 -19.68 20.57 -25.68
CA GLU A 10 -18.54 19.72 -26.05
C GLU A 10 -17.30 20.21 -25.30
N GLN A 11 -16.95 19.51 -24.21
CA GLN A 11 -15.67 19.73 -23.53
C GLN A 11 -14.54 19.23 -24.45
N GLN A 12 -13.86 20.15 -25.10
CA GLN A 12 -12.59 19.86 -25.77
C GLN A 12 -11.53 19.50 -24.72
N PRO A 13 -10.70 18.47 -24.94
CA PRO A 13 -9.61 18.14 -24.03
C PRO A 13 -8.53 19.21 -24.07
N ILE A 14 -8.13 19.70 -22.89
CA ILE A 14 -6.99 20.58 -22.70
C ILE A 14 -5.73 19.81 -23.10
N GLN A 15 -5.12 20.18 -24.24
CA GLN A 15 -3.83 19.64 -24.66
C GLN A 15 -2.71 20.34 -23.88
N PHE A 16 -1.99 19.59 -23.05
CA PHE A 16 -0.74 20.07 -22.48
C PHE A 16 0.33 20.06 -23.57
N PHE A 17 0.91 21.24 -23.83
CA PHE A 17 2.03 21.43 -24.73
C PHE A 17 3.24 20.58 -24.29
N GLY A 18 3.76 19.77 -25.22
CA GLY A 18 5.02 19.07 -25.07
C GLY A 18 6.22 20.03 -25.10
N PRO A 19 7.40 19.58 -24.62
CA PRO A 19 8.56 20.45 -24.50
C PRO A 19 9.06 20.94 -25.86
N VAL A 20 9.34 22.24 -25.92
CA VAL A 20 9.95 22.96 -27.04
C VAL A 20 11.39 22.47 -27.23
N ALA A 21 11.69 21.93 -28.40
CA ALA A 21 13.05 21.51 -28.76
C ALA A 21 13.97 22.73 -28.85
N ALA A 22 15.03 22.74 -28.04
CA ALA A 22 16.09 23.73 -28.13
C ALA A 22 16.93 23.49 -29.39
N THR A 23 16.91 24.46 -30.31
CA THR A 23 17.83 24.58 -31.43
C THR A 23 19.26 24.84 -30.93
N ALA A 24 20.19 23.95 -31.28
CA ALA A 24 21.63 24.21 -31.14
C ALA A 24 22.30 24.28 -32.52
N SER A 25 23.11 25.31 -32.67
CA SER A 25 23.82 25.79 -33.84
C SER A 25 24.86 24.82 -34.42
N ARG A 26 25.08 24.94 -35.73
CA ARG A 26 26.10 24.28 -36.54
C ARG A 26 27.53 24.55 -36.06
N GLY A 27 28.38 23.54 -36.15
CA GLY A 27 29.85 23.62 -36.16
C GLY A 27 30.41 22.49 -37.02
N SER A 28 31.14 22.85 -38.06
CA SER A 28 31.66 22.02 -39.15
C SER A 28 32.98 21.31 -38.81
N GLY A 29 33.17 20.08 -39.31
CA GLY A 29 34.46 19.36 -39.36
C GLY A 29 34.36 17.97 -40.01
N GLU A 30 35.12 17.76 -41.09
CA GLU A 30 35.26 16.57 -41.96
C GLU A 30 35.67 15.27 -41.23
N ALA A 31 35.01 14.12 -41.47
CA ALA A 31 35.26 13.05 -42.46
C ALA A 31 36.26 11.96 -42.01
N THR A 32 35.82 10.69 -41.89
CA THR A 32 36.42 9.46 -42.48
C THR A 32 35.72 8.15 -42.03
N THR A 33 35.27 7.38 -43.03
CA THR A 33 35.23 5.91 -43.27
C THR A 33 34.90 4.84 -42.21
N ASP A 34 34.02 3.93 -42.67
CA ASP A 34 33.95 2.45 -42.51
C ASP A 34 33.17 1.74 -41.38
N GLY A 35 32.16 0.96 -41.81
CA GLY A 35 31.96 -0.44 -41.41
C GLY A 35 30.93 -0.76 -40.30
N PRO A 36 30.11 -1.83 -40.42
CA PRO A 36 28.80 -1.90 -39.77
C PRO A 36 28.73 -2.74 -38.49
N GLY A 37 27.72 -2.44 -37.65
CA GLY A 37 27.08 -3.43 -36.78
C GLY A 37 27.43 -3.39 -35.30
N SER A 38 26.94 -2.37 -34.58
CA SER A 38 26.91 -2.36 -33.11
C SER A 38 25.53 -1.93 -32.62
N THR A 39 24.89 -2.82 -31.87
CA THR A 39 23.61 -2.66 -31.17
C THR A 39 23.56 -1.38 -30.33
N PRO A 40 22.47 -0.57 -30.38
CA PRO A 40 22.35 0.57 -29.50
C PRO A 40 22.01 0.09 -28.08
N SER A 41 22.95 0.35 -27.18
CA SER A 41 22.79 0.32 -25.73
C SER A 41 21.51 1.06 -25.32
N LEU A 42 20.66 0.37 -24.55
CA LEU A 42 19.45 0.93 -23.98
C LEU A 42 19.83 2.12 -23.09
N ILE A 43 19.39 3.30 -23.52
CA ILE A 43 19.40 4.53 -22.74
C ILE A 43 18.65 4.25 -21.45
N ARG A 44 19.41 4.07 -20.36
CA ARG A 44 18.89 4.07 -19.00
C ARG A 44 18.35 5.47 -18.73
N SER A 45 17.04 5.64 -18.93
CA SER A 45 16.34 6.83 -18.49
C SER A 45 16.50 6.92 -16.98
N GLU A 46 17.30 7.87 -16.53
CA GLU A 46 17.35 8.29 -15.14
C GLU A 46 16.00 8.89 -14.78
N ILE A 47 15.13 8.04 -14.25
CA ILE A 47 13.99 8.51 -13.47
C ILE A 47 14.61 9.19 -12.26
N SER A 48 14.69 10.52 -12.34
CA SER A 48 15.09 11.39 -11.24
C SER A 48 14.28 10.96 -10.02
N SER A 49 14.96 10.33 -9.08
CA SER A 49 14.44 9.98 -7.77
C SER A 49 14.05 11.29 -7.10
N GLY A 50 12.77 11.65 -7.23
CA GLY A 50 12.17 12.76 -6.52
C GLY A 50 12.50 12.59 -5.05
N THR A 51 13.27 13.54 -4.53
CA THR A 51 13.62 13.68 -3.12
C THR A 51 12.41 13.32 -2.29
N SER A 52 12.50 12.22 -1.54
CA SER A 52 11.57 11.93 -0.47
C SER A 52 11.75 13.03 0.57
N ALA A 53 11.03 14.13 0.40
CA ALA A 53 11.05 15.26 1.31
C ALA A 53 10.71 14.70 2.70
N ARG A 54 11.72 14.72 3.57
CA ARG A 54 11.58 14.35 4.98
C ARG A 54 10.60 15.34 5.58
N VAL A 55 9.41 14.86 5.96
CA VAL A 55 8.33 15.68 6.54
C VAL A 55 8.92 16.59 7.62
N PRO A 56 9.05 17.92 7.40
CA PRO A 56 9.42 18.84 8.45
C PRO A 56 8.11 19.42 8.99
N SER A 57 7.26 18.56 9.55
CA SER A 57 6.19 18.98 10.44
C SER A 57 6.35 18.21 11.74
N ARG A 58 6.78 18.90 12.79
CA ARG A 58 6.72 18.40 14.18
C ARG A 58 5.28 18.17 14.66
N MET A 59 4.30 18.48 13.82
CA MET A 59 2.88 18.36 14.10
C MET A 59 2.37 16.96 13.71
N PRO A 60 1.60 16.30 14.58
CA PRO A 60 0.87 15.08 14.24
C PRO A 60 0.01 15.26 12.99
N LEU A 61 -0.09 14.22 12.15
CA LEU A 61 -1.00 14.16 11.01
C LEU A 61 -2.45 14.45 11.39
N SER A 62 -2.87 13.98 12.56
CA SER A 62 -4.21 14.13 13.13
C SER A 62 -4.53 15.57 13.55
N GLU A 63 -3.54 16.44 13.64
CA GLU A 63 -3.70 17.88 13.88
C GLU A 63 -3.73 18.70 12.57
N LEU A 64 -3.40 18.08 11.43
CA LEU A 64 -3.44 18.76 10.14
C LEU A 64 -4.89 18.98 9.68
N ARG A 65 -5.10 20.04 8.90
CA ARG A 65 -6.44 20.37 8.40
C ARG A 65 -6.80 19.46 7.23
N TYR A 66 -7.84 18.66 7.39
CA TYR A 66 -8.36 17.83 6.31
C TYR A 66 -9.04 18.67 5.22
N LEU A 67 -8.55 18.52 4.00
CA LEU A 67 -9.04 19.22 2.80
C LEU A 67 -10.04 18.39 2.01
N GLY A 68 -9.86 17.08 1.96
CA GLY A 68 -10.74 16.16 1.22
C GLY A 68 -10.07 14.86 0.83
N GLN A 69 -10.86 13.96 0.23
CA GLN A 69 -10.41 12.69 -0.33
C GLN A 69 -10.47 12.76 -1.85
N ILE A 70 -9.41 12.32 -2.52
CA ILE A 70 -9.36 12.26 -3.99
C ILE A 70 -9.17 10.83 -4.47
N LEU A 71 -9.76 10.53 -5.63
CA LEU A 71 -9.70 9.21 -6.28
C LEU A 71 -10.13 8.05 -5.37
N LYS A 72 -10.87 8.36 -4.29
CA LYS A 72 -11.26 7.43 -3.23
C LYS A 72 -10.09 6.70 -2.56
N CYS A 73 -8.85 7.15 -2.75
CA CYS A 73 -7.64 6.46 -2.30
C CYS A 73 -6.67 7.37 -1.54
N TYR A 74 -6.75 8.69 -1.73
CA TYR A 74 -5.80 9.62 -1.13
C TYR A 74 -6.52 10.63 -0.24
N LEU A 75 -5.93 10.89 0.92
CA LEU A 75 -6.37 11.95 1.82
C LEU A 75 -5.45 13.17 1.64
N LEU A 76 -6.06 14.34 1.50
CA LEU A 76 -5.36 15.61 1.38
C LEU A 76 -5.45 16.38 2.70
N LEU A 77 -4.30 16.78 3.21
CA LEU A 77 -4.14 17.50 4.47
C LEU A 77 -3.33 18.78 4.20
N GLU A 78 -3.76 19.90 4.76
CA GLU A 78 -3.01 21.15 4.77
C GLU A 78 -2.13 21.18 6.02
N SER A 79 -0.83 21.40 5.82
CA SER A 79 0.13 21.68 6.88
C SER A 79 0.62 23.13 6.78
N PRO A 80 1.26 23.67 7.85
CA PRO A 80 1.86 25.01 7.79
C PRO A 80 2.95 25.19 6.72
N THR A 81 3.44 24.10 6.12
CA THR A 81 4.55 24.12 5.15
C THR A 81 4.17 23.59 3.77
N GLY A 82 2.90 23.27 3.54
CA GLY A 82 2.39 22.84 2.23
C GLY A 82 1.28 21.79 2.29
N LEU A 83 1.21 20.96 1.25
CA LEU A 83 0.22 19.90 1.11
C LEU A 83 0.80 18.56 1.55
N VAL A 84 0.07 17.84 2.39
CA VAL A 84 0.37 16.47 2.79
C VAL A 84 -0.65 15.53 2.14
N ILE A 85 -0.15 14.48 1.49
CA ILE A 85 -0.94 13.48 0.79
C ILE A 85 -0.70 12.14 1.47
N VAL A 86 -1.77 11.48 1.92
CA VAL A 86 -1.71 10.17 2.55
C VAL A 86 -2.34 9.13 1.64
N ASP A 87 -1.59 8.08 1.32
CA ASP A 87 -2.13 6.88 0.68
C ASP A 87 -2.90 6.07 1.72
N MET A 88 -4.21 6.01 1.55
CA MET A 88 -5.12 5.39 2.51
C MET A 88 -4.91 3.87 2.59
N HIS A 89 -4.58 3.21 1.48
CA HIS A 89 -4.33 1.78 1.47
C HIS A 89 -3.03 1.46 2.22
N ALA A 90 -1.94 2.18 1.91
CA ALA A 90 -0.67 2.02 2.59
C ALA A 90 -0.76 2.34 4.10
N ALA A 91 -1.57 3.34 4.48
CA ALA A 91 -1.84 3.67 5.88
C ALA A 91 -2.57 2.52 6.59
N HIS A 92 -3.59 1.95 5.96
CA HIS A 92 -4.35 0.83 6.54
C HIS A 92 -3.53 -0.44 6.71
N GLU A 93 -2.72 -0.79 5.71
CA GLU A 93 -1.79 -1.91 5.83
C GLU A 93 -0.85 -1.71 7.02
N ARG A 94 -0.28 -0.51 7.17
CA ARG A 94 0.63 -0.19 8.28
C ARG A 94 -0.06 -0.31 9.64
N VAL A 95 -1.25 0.27 9.79
CA VAL A 95 -2.02 0.20 11.05
C VAL A 95 -2.39 -1.25 11.39
N THR A 96 -2.85 -2.02 10.40
CA THR A 96 -3.25 -3.41 10.60
C THR A 96 -2.05 -4.28 10.98
N PHE A 97 -0.94 -4.15 10.25
CA PHE A 97 0.31 -4.84 10.57
C PHE A 97 0.78 -4.53 11.98
N TYR A 98 0.83 -3.24 12.35
CA TYR A 98 1.25 -2.82 13.68
C TYR A 98 0.37 -3.45 14.76
N ARG A 99 -0.95 -3.39 14.63
CA ARG A 99 -1.87 -3.96 15.62
C ARG A 99 -1.72 -5.47 15.75
N LEU A 100 -1.64 -6.19 14.64
CA LEU A 100 -1.42 -7.64 14.66
C LEU A 100 -0.08 -7.99 15.31
N LYS A 101 0.99 -7.27 14.94
CA LYS A 101 2.33 -7.48 15.50
C LYS A 101 2.38 -7.19 16.99
N SER A 102 1.80 -6.08 17.44
CA SER A 102 1.73 -5.73 18.87
C SER A 102 0.99 -6.80 19.66
N GLN A 103 -0.19 -7.24 19.19
CA GLN A 103 -0.94 -8.32 19.86
C GLN A 103 -0.15 -9.64 19.89
N PHE A 104 0.50 -10.00 18.79
CA PHE A 104 1.33 -11.21 18.73
C PHE A 104 2.48 -11.18 19.74
N LEU A 105 3.15 -10.03 19.88
CA LEU A 105 4.22 -9.82 20.86
C LEU A 105 3.71 -9.82 22.31
N GLU A 106 2.46 -9.39 22.54
CA GLU A 106 1.79 -9.43 23.84
C GLU A 106 1.32 -10.85 24.23
N GLY A 107 1.26 -11.78 23.26
CA GLY A 107 1.08 -13.20 23.49
C GLY A 107 0.19 -13.86 22.45
N GLU A 108 -0.98 -13.28 22.19
CA GLU A 108 -1.99 -13.81 21.27
C GLU A 108 -2.73 -12.67 20.53
N VAL A 109 -2.98 -12.90 19.24
CA VAL A 109 -3.84 -12.06 18.42
C VAL A 109 -5.29 -12.43 18.68
N ALA A 110 -6.13 -11.42 18.90
CA ALA A 110 -7.55 -11.63 19.14
C ALA A 110 -8.19 -12.38 17.96
N SER A 111 -8.92 -13.46 18.25
CA SER A 111 -9.59 -14.28 17.24
C SER A 111 -11.09 -13.95 17.12
N GLN A 112 -11.64 -14.13 15.92
CA GLN A 112 -13.07 -14.10 15.67
C GLN A 112 -13.52 -15.46 15.14
N GLY A 113 -14.46 -16.08 15.85
CA GLY A 113 -15.13 -17.30 15.39
C GLY A 113 -15.95 -17.08 14.11
N LEU A 114 -15.87 -18.03 13.19
CA LEU A 114 -16.68 -18.07 11.99
C LEU A 114 -18.11 -18.50 12.35
N LEU A 115 -19.11 -17.83 11.78
CA LEU A 115 -20.52 -18.23 11.96
C LEU A 115 -20.78 -19.65 11.45
N ILE A 116 -20.10 -20.01 10.36
CA ILE A 116 -20.10 -21.34 9.78
C ILE A 116 -18.64 -21.70 9.57
N PRO A 117 -18.13 -22.79 10.17
CA PRO A 117 -16.80 -23.29 9.88
C PRO A 117 -16.61 -23.51 8.38
N ASP A 118 -15.45 -23.14 7.86
CA ASP A 118 -15.16 -23.19 6.43
C ASP A 118 -14.04 -24.18 6.15
N VAL A 119 -14.21 -25.00 5.11
CA VAL A 119 -13.30 -26.09 4.76
C VAL A 119 -12.44 -25.66 3.58
N ILE A 120 -11.13 -25.67 3.79
CA ILE A 120 -10.15 -25.34 2.77
C ILE A 120 -9.48 -26.64 2.31
N GLU A 121 -9.73 -27.01 1.06
CA GLU A 121 -8.92 -28.00 0.33
C GLU A 121 -7.53 -27.41 0.04
N LEU A 122 -6.51 -28.23 0.30
CA LEU A 122 -5.10 -27.91 0.28
C LEU A 122 -4.34 -28.79 -0.73
N GLU A 123 -3.26 -28.24 -1.28
CA GLU A 123 -2.32 -28.97 -2.11
C GLU A 123 -1.40 -29.88 -1.28
N SER A 124 -0.69 -30.78 -1.96
CA SER A 124 0.23 -31.73 -1.32
C SER A 124 1.27 -31.01 -0.45
N GLY A 125 1.29 -31.33 0.85
CA GLY A 125 2.27 -30.78 1.82
C GLY A 125 1.84 -29.46 2.50
N GLU A 126 0.80 -28.78 2.00
CA GLU A 126 0.31 -27.55 2.64
C GLU A 126 -0.35 -27.83 4.00
N ARG A 127 -1.08 -28.95 4.12
CA ARG A 127 -1.66 -29.38 5.40
C ARG A 127 -0.59 -29.63 6.46
N GLU A 128 0.50 -30.29 6.07
CA GLU A 128 1.62 -30.57 6.98
C GLU A 128 2.27 -29.26 7.43
N THR A 129 2.49 -28.33 6.51
CA THR A 129 2.97 -26.97 6.82
C THR A 129 2.09 -26.24 7.84
N LEU A 130 0.75 -26.33 7.71
CA LEU A 130 -0.17 -25.71 8.68
C LEU A 130 -0.11 -26.40 10.05
N GLU A 131 -0.06 -27.72 10.08
CA GLU A 131 0.00 -28.50 11.33
C GLU A 131 1.34 -28.32 12.07
N GLU A 132 2.47 -28.28 11.34
CA GLU A 132 3.80 -28.02 11.92
C GLU A 132 3.89 -26.64 12.58
N ARG A 133 3.07 -25.68 12.13
CA ARG A 133 3.03 -24.30 12.62
C ARG A 133 1.74 -23.97 13.36
N ARG A 134 1.07 -25.00 13.87
CA ARG A 134 -0.22 -24.88 14.56
C ARG A 134 -0.15 -23.89 15.71
N GLU A 135 0.85 -24.01 16.58
CA GLU A 135 0.98 -23.15 17.76
C GLU A 135 1.12 -21.68 17.36
N GLU A 136 1.90 -21.35 16.33
CA GLU A 136 2.07 -19.98 15.87
C GLU A 136 0.84 -19.44 15.15
N LEU A 137 0.14 -20.27 14.37
CA LEU A 137 -1.11 -19.88 13.73
C LEU A 137 -2.24 -19.66 14.74
N GLU A 138 -2.29 -20.46 15.80
CA GLU A 138 -3.20 -20.27 16.93
C GLU A 138 -2.90 -18.96 17.66
N ARG A 139 -1.61 -18.65 17.91
CA ARG A 139 -1.19 -17.34 18.44
C ARG A 139 -1.48 -16.17 17.50
N LEU A 140 -1.52 -16.41 16.19
CA LEU A 140 -1.97 -15.43 15.20
C LEU A 140 -3.49 -15.27 15.16
N GLY A 141 -4.26 -16.07 15.91
CA GLY A 141 -5.71 -15.96 16.03
C GLY A 141 -6.48 -16.87 15.07
N PHE A 142 -5.82 -17.80 14.40
CA PHE A 142 -6.50 -18.87 13.65
C PHE A 142 -6.94 -19.99 14.59
N SER A 143 -8.01 -20.68 14.23
CA SER A 143 -8.38 -21.95 14.86
C SER A 143 -8.83 -22.90 13.77
N PHE A 144 -8.23 -24.08 13.71
CA PHE A 144 -8.50 -25.05 12.66
C PHE A 144 -8.20 -26.48 13.10
N ASP A 145 -8.88 -27.44 12.49
CA ASP A 145 -8.67 -28.88 12.70
C ASP A 145 -8.44 -29.57 11.34
N ALA A 146 -7.76 -30.70 11.36
CA ALA A 146 -7.68 -31.57 10.19
C ALA A 146 -9.09 -32.03 9.76
N PHE A 147 -9.35 -32.02 8.46
CA PHE A 147 -10.60 -32.47 7.87
C PHE A 147 -10.32 -33.44 6.71
N GLY A 148 -10.18 -34.72 7.01
CA GLY A 148 -9.79 -35.72 6.01
C GLY A 148 -8.30 -35.64 5.63
N GLU A 149 -7.97 -36.14 4.44
CA GLU A 149 -6.58 -36.27 4.00
C GLU A 149 -6.01 -34.97 3.38
N THR A 150 -6.85 -34.21 2.67
CA THR A 150 -6.42 -33.06 1.85
C THR A 150 -7.01 -31.73 2.29
N ALA A 151 -7.75 -31.68 3.40
CA ALA A 151 -8.42 -30.46 3.82
C ALA A 151 -8.27 -30.16 5.31
N VAL A 152 -8.51 -28.88 5.62
CA VAL A 152 -8.53 -28.31 6.97
C VAL A 152 -9.83 -27.54 7.16
N ILE A 153 -10.46 -27.72 8.31
CA ILE A 153 -11.66 -26.97 8.70
C ILE A 153 -11.26 -25.83 9.65
N PHE A 154 -11.51 -24.59 9.23
CA PHE A 154 -11.28 -23.41 10.05
C PHE A 154 -12.53 -23.05 10.84
N ARG A 155 -12.33 -22.67 12.10
CA ARG A 155 -13.37 -22.23 13.04
C ARG A 155 -13.20 -20.78 13.47
N ALA A 156 -11.98 -20.23 13.40
CA ALA A 156 -11.71 -18.84 13.73
C ALA A 156 -10.57 -18.28 12.87
N VAL A 157 -10.58 -16.95 12.72
CA VAL A 157 -9.57 -16.15 12.03
C VAL A 157 -9.16 -14.96 12.89
N PRO A 158 -8.04 -14.27 12.60
CA PRO A 158 -7.68 -13.07 13.33
C PRO A 158 -8.79 -12.02 13.22
N ALA A 159 -9.23 -11.44 14.35
CA ALA A 159 -10.41 -10.58 14.40
C ALA A 159 -10.28 -9.33 13.53
N LEU A 160 -9.07 -8.78 13.42
CA LEU A 160 -8.77 -7.63 12.54
C LEU A 160 -8.94 -7.95 11.04
N LEU A 161 -8.96 -9.24 10.69
CA LEU A 161 -9.04 -9.75 9.31
C LEU A 161 -10.35 -10.52 9.06
N ALA A 162 -11.32 -10.45 9.97
CA ALA A 162 -12.53 -11.27 9.89
C ALA A 162 -13.40 -11.03 8.65
N SER A 163 -13.23 -9.88 7.98
CA SER A 163 -13.92 -9.57 6.73
C SER A 163 -13.18 -10.09 5.48
N ALA A 164 -11.96 -10.58 5.63
CA ALA A 164 -11.15 -11.08 4.53
C ALA A 164 -11.60 -12.49 4.11
N PRO A 165 -11.49 -12.85 2.82
CA PRO A 165 -11.77 -14.21 2.38
C PRO A 165 -10.77 -15.20 3.02
N LEU A 166 -11.26 -16.18 3.76
CA LEU A 166 -10.41 -17.17 4.46
C LEU A 166 -9.39 -17.82 3.53
N ARG A 167 -9.81 -18.27 2.34
CA ARG A 167 -8.91 -18.88 1.36
C ARG A 167 -7.70 -17.98 1.03
N ARG A 168 -7.89 -16.66 0.93
CA ARG A 168 -6.79 -15.71 0.69
C ARG A 168 -5.84 -15.62 1.88
N LEU A 169 -6.37 -15.61 3.10
CA LEU A 169 -5.55 -15.61 4.31
C LEU A 169 -4.68 -16.86 4.39
N VAL A 170 -5.25 -18.02 4.08
CA VAL A 170 -4.52 -19.31 4.08
C VAL A 170 -3.47 -19.34 2.98
N GLU A 171 -3.81 -18.92 1.76
CA GLU A 171 -2.85 -18.78 0.65
C GLU A 171 -1.67 -17.87 1.04
N ASP A 172 -1.93 -16.74 1.69
CA ASP A 172 -0.87 -15.81 2.10
C ASP A 172 0.04 -16.38 3.18
N VAL A 173 -0.51 -17.09 4.18
CA VAL A 173 0.27 -17.82 5.18
C VAL A 173 1.19 -18.85 4.51
N LEU A 174 0.64 -19.66 3.61
CA LEU A 174 1.37 -20.73 2.92
C LEU A 174 2.39 -20.19 1.90
N SER A 175 2.18 -18.97 1.39
CA SER A 175 3.07 -18.34 0.42
C SER A 175 4.41 -17.89 1.00
N VAL A 176 4.57 -17.86 2.33
CA VAL A 176 5.79 -17.42 3.01
C VAL A 176 6.82 -18.56 3.01
N PRO A 177 7.91 -18.48 2.22
CA PRO A 177 8.86 -19.59 2.08
C PRO A 177 9.58 -19.93 3.39
N GLU A 178 9.76 -18.92 4.25
CA GLU A 178 10.37 -19.07 5.57
C GLU A 178 9.48 -19.89 6.53
N TRP A 179 8.17 -19.99 6.24
CA TRP A 179 7.21 -20.77 7.04
C TRP A 179 7.44 -22.28 6.88
N GLY A 180 7.83 -22.73 5.67
CA GLY A 180 8.11 -24.13 5.37
C GLY A 180 9.58 -24.57 5.52
N SER A 181 10.50 -23.68 5.90
CA SER A 181 11.93 -24.02 6.07
C SER A 181 12.40 -23.78 7.50
N GLY A 182 12.89 -24.84 8.17
CA GLY A 182 13.38 -24.79 9.56
C GLY A 182 14.65 -23.96 9.79
N SER A 183 15.17 -23.26 8.78
CA SER A 183 16.41 -22.48 8.85
C SER A 183 16.24 -20.98 9.11
N PHE A 184 15.00 -20.47 9.11
CA PHE A 184 14.73 -19.04 9.33
C PHE A 184 14.39 -18.71 10.78
N ARG A 185 14.68 -17.47 11.18
CA ARG A 185 14.22 -16.95 12.47
C ARG A 185 12.70 -16.88 12.44
N LEU A 186 12.04 -17.56 13.38
CA LEU A 186 10.59 -17.56 13.51
C LEU A 186 9.99 -16.14 13.48
N ASP A 187 10.68 -15.19 14.12
CA ASP A 187 10.29 -13.78 14.15
C ASP A 187 10.16 -13.15 12.74
N GLU A 188 11.08 -13.48 11.82
CA GLU A 188 11.08 -12.94 10.45
C GLU A 188 9.95 -13.56 9.61
N ALA A 189 9.72 -14.87 9.76
CA ALA A 189 8.62 -15.56 9.09
C ALA A 189 7.26 -15.02 9.55
N VAL A 190 7.11 -14.76 10.85
CA VAL A 190 5.90 -14.13 11.42
C VAL A 190 5.72 -12.72 10.85
N ASP A 191 6.78 -11.91 10.78
CA ASP A 191 6.69 -10.57 10.19
C ASP A 191 6.24 -10.61 8.72
N HIS A 192 6.73 -11.58 7.93
CA HIS A 192 6.29 -11.76 6.55
C HIS A 192 4.82 -12.16 6.45
N VAL A 193 4.36 -13.11 7.27
CA VAL A 193 2.95 -13.52 7.32
C VAL A 193 2.08 -12.33 7.71
N LEU A 194 2.44 -11.60 8.78
CA LEU A 194 1.72 -10.42 9.24
C LEU A 194 1.64 -9.33 8.17
N ALA A 195 2.71 -9.11 7.41
CA ALA A 195 2.73 -8.14 6.32
C ALA A 195 1.71 -8.52 5.23
N ARG A 196 1.68 -9.80 4.81
CA ARG A 196 0.73 -10.31 3.82
C ARG A 196 -0.71 -10.22 4.31
N LEU A 197 -0.95 -10.66 5.54
CA LEU A 197 -2.26 -10.62 6.18
C LEU A 197 -2.80 -9.19 6.28
N ALA A 198 -1.93 -8.20 6.54
CA ALA A 198 -2.32 -6.80 6.65
C ALA A 198 -2.87 -6.19 5.34
N CYS A 199 -2.57 -6.75 4.17
CA CYS A 199 -3.19 -6.34 2.89
C CYS A 199 -4.70 -6.56 2.86
N HIS A 200 -5.21 -7.51 3.66
CA HIS A 200 -6.64 -7.84 3.71
C HIS A 200 -7.40 -7.08 4.79
N GLY A 201 -6.71 -6.23 5.55
CA GLY A 201 -7.33 -5.35 6.53
C GLY A 201 -8.37 -4.45 5.87
N SER A 202 -9.59 -4.45 6.42
CA SER A 202 -10.75 -3.77 5.85
C SER A 202 -10.56 -2.26 5.73
N ILE A 203 -10.05 -1.83 4.58
CA ILE A 203 -10.74 -0.80 3.83
C ILE A 203 -11.47 -1.46 2.68
N ARG A 204 -12.78 -1.23 2.63
CA ARG A 204 -13.53 -1.37 1.38
C ARG A 204 -12.96 -0.35 0.41
N SER A 205 -12.02 -0.79 -0.41
CA SER A 205 -11.37 -0.03 -1.46
C SER A 205 -12.44 0.77 -2.22
N GLY A 206 -12.35 2.10 -2.20
CA GLY A 206 -13.24 2.95 -2.98
C GLY A 206 -14.47 3.54 -2.27
N ARG A 207 -14.55 3.49 -0.93
CA ARG A 207 -15.52 4.30 -0.18
C ARG A 207 -14.94 5.65 0.23
N GLU A 208 -15.82 6.63 0.37
CA GLU A 208 -15.47 7.90 1.03
C GLU A 208 -15.47 7.69 2.55
N LEU A 209 -14.50 8.29 3.22
CA LEU A 209 -14.41 8.32 4.66
C LEU A 209 -15.09 9.58 5.19
N GLU A 210 -15.87 9.44 6.26
CA GLU A 210 -16.32 10.57 7.04
C GLU A 210 -15.14 11.24 7.74
N ARG A 211 -15.27 12.53 8.06
CA ARG A 211 -14.20 13.31 8.70
C ARG A 211 -13.65 12.65 9.96
N ASP A 212 -14.52 12.10 10.80
CA ASP A 212 -14.11 11.45 12.05
C ASP A 212 -13.35 10.15 11.79
N GLU A 213 -13.70 9.40 10.74
CA GLU A 213 -12.99 8.19 10.31
C GLU A 213 -11.60 8.54 9.76
N VAL A 214 -11.48 9.64 9.01
CA VAL A 214 -10.19 10.17 8.56
C VAL A 214 -9.29 10.44 9.75
N TYR A 215 -9.76 11.22 10.72
CA TYR A 215 -8.92 11.55 11.88
C TYR A 215 -8.63 10.33 12.76
N ALA A 216 -9.53 9.35 12.84
CA ALA A 216 -9.27 8.08 13.52
C ALA A 216 -8.16 7.27 12.84
N LEU A 217 -8.14 7.23 11.50
CA LEU A 217 -7.05 6.60 10.74
C LEU A 217 -5.72 7.32 10.99
N LEU A 218 -5.70 8.67 10.94
CA LEU A 218 -4.47 9.43 11.15
C LEU A 218 -3.88 9.21 12.54
N ARG A 219 -4.71 9.18 13.59
CA ARG A 219 -4.26 8.82 14.95
C ARG A 219 -3.73 7.40 15.04
N SER A 220 -4.43 6.45 14.43
CA SER A 220 -3.97 5.05 14.40
C SER A 220 -2.62 4.91 13.68
N LEU A 221 -2.40 5.72 12.63
CA LEU A 221 -1.14 5.74 11.89
C LEU A 221 0.00 6.36 12.71
N GLU A 222 -0.29 7.35 13.56
CA GLU A 222 0.68 7.93 14.50
C GLU A 222 1.08 6.94 15.59
N GLU A 223 0.10 6.20 16.15
CA GLU A 223 0.33 5.15 17.14
C GLU A 223 1.22 4.03 16.59
N ALA A 224 1.08 3.70 15.30
CA ALA A 224 1.82 2.63 14.63
C ALA A 224 3.34 2.91 14.43
N GLU A 225 3.90 3.90 15.15
CA GLU A 225 5.24 4.49 15.02
C GLU A 225 5.66 4.65 13.55
N ALA A 226 5.43 5.85 13.02
CA ALA A 226 5.50 6.21 11.60
C ALA A 226 6.81 5.83 10.89
N SER A 227 6.94 4.56 10.49
CA SER A 227 7.69 4.22 9.30
C SER A 227 7.02 4.95 8.14
N ALA A 228 7.81 5.64 7.33
CA ALA A 228 7.30 6.35 6.16
C ALA A 228 6.72 5.42 5.09
N PHE A 229 6.79 4.09 5.28
CA PHE A 229 6.45 3.07 4.31
C PHE A 229 5.45 2.07 4.89
N CYS A 230 4.61 1.44 4.06
CA CYS A 230 3.82 0.27 4.46
C CYS A 230 4.75 -0.96 4.62
N PRO A 231 4.26 -2.10 5.14
CA PRO A 231 5.04 -3.34 5.26
C PRO A 231 5.64 -3.81 3.92
N HIS A 232 5.03 -3.44 2.79
CA HIS A 232 5.50 -3.76 1.43
C HIS A 232 6.43 -2.68 0.82
N GLY A 233 6.83 -1.68 1.59
CA GLY A 233 7.79 -0.65 1.15
C GLY A 233 7.19 0.51 0.34
N ARG A 234 5.86 0.63 0.23
CA ARG A 234 5.23 1.79 -0.42
C ARG A 234 5.17 2.99 0.52
N PRO A 235 5.53 4.21 0.09
CA PRO A 235 5.40 5.39 0.93
C PRO A 235 3.95 5.62 1.37
N ILE A 236 3.74 5.90 2.66
CA ILE A 236 2.40 6.19 3.20
C ILE A 236 2.07 7.67 3.05
N VAL A 237 3.06 8.54 3.30
CA VAL A 237 2.89 10.00 3.30
C VAL A 237 3.84 10.61 2.29
N ARG A 238 3.33 11.54 1.49
CA ARG A 238 4.10 12.44 0.64
C ARG A 238 3.76 13.89 1.01
N THR A 239 4.74 14.77 0.87
CA THR A 239 4.58 16.20 1.15
C THR A 239 5.02 16.98 -0.06
N LEU A 240 4.21 17.96 -0.44
CA LEU A 240 4.49 18.93 -1.47
C LEU A 240 4.64 20.29 -0.76
N ALA A 241 5.87 20.78 -0.69
CA ALA A 241 6.17 22.01 0.02
C ALA A 241 5.51 23.22 -0.67
N GLU A 242 5.24 24.27 0.09
CA GLU A 242 4.71 25.54 -0.43
C GLU A 242 5.58 26.08 -1.59
N SER A 243 6.90 26.08 -1.44
CA SER A 243 7.81 26.51 -2.51
C SER A 243 7.74 25.65 -3.77
N GLU A 244 7.43 24.36 -3.62
CA GLU A 244 7.25 23.45 -4.74
C GLU A 244 5.92 23.73 -5.47
N LEU A 245 4.85 23.98 -4.71
CA LEU A 245 3.57 24.45 -5.23
C LEU A 245 3.74 25.78 -5.97
N GLU A 246 4.42 26.76 -5.37
CA GLU A 246 4.70 28.06 -5.99
C GLU A 246 5.43 27.92 -7.32
N ARG A 247 6.47 27.07 -7.35
CA ARG A 247 7.24 26.78 -8.57
C ARG A 247 6.38 26.15 -9.67
N MET A 248 5.40 25.31 -9.35
CA MET A 248 4.48 24.74 -10.34
C MET A 248 3.65 25.80 -11.07
N PHE A 249 3.45 26.97 -10.45
CA PHE A 249 2.75 28.11 -11.04
C PHE A 249 3.71 29.22 -11.52
N GLY A 250 5.02 28.93 -11.61
CA GLY A 250 6.02 29.91 -12.06
C GLY A 250 6.22 31.08 -11.09
N ARG A 251 5.82 30.92 -9.82
CA ARG A 251 6.13 31.89 -8.76
C ARG A 251 7.52 31.57 -8.24
N THR A 252 8.43 32.52 -8.36
CA THR A 252 9.78 32.45 -7.78
C THR A 252 9.79 33.33 -6.55
N THR A 253 9.79 32.72 -5.37
CA THR A 253 10.11 33.40 -4.11
C THR A 253 11.60 33.72 -4.03
#